data_AF-A0A9Q3JFV1-F1
#
_entry.id   AF-A0A9Q3JFV1-F1
#
_cell.length_a   1.000
_cell.length_b   1.000
_cell.length_c   1.000
_cell.angle_alpha   90.00
_cell.angle_beta   90.00
_cell.angle_gamma   90.00
#
_symmetry.space_group_name_H-M   'P 1'
#
loop_
_entity.id
_entity.type
_entity.pdbx_description
1 polymer ?
#
loop_
_entity_poly.entity_id
_entity_poly.type
_entity_poly.pdbx_seq_one_letter_code
_entity_poly.pdbx_strand_id
1 'polypeptide(L)'
;MVERGHKQLKDALVKMCGENGSKWKEYLPIVTLADRISTKRTTGYSPFEIQFVQKVVLPIDMETNTYLAIEWNKISTTEELLEARTMKIAEKEETGLAAAEKLRDSRQK
;
A
#
# COMPACT_ATOMS: atom_id res chain seq x y z
N MET A 1 -17.10 -15.90 3.70
CA MET A 1 -15.87 -15.32 3.12
C MET A 1 -15.39 -14.14 3.97
N VAL A 2 -15.05 -14.39 5.24
CA VAL A 2 -14.61 -13.32 6.18
C VAL A 2 -13.20 -13.66 6.66
N GLU A 3 -13.04 -14.89 7.14
CA GLU A 3 -11.76 -15.43 7.62
C GLU A 3 -10.64 -15.37 6.57
N ARG A 4 -10.96 -15.68 5.30
CA ARG A 4 -9.98 -15.66 4.21
C ARG A 4 -9.45 -14.27 3.89
N GLY A 5 -10.24 -13.21 4.04
CA GLY A 5 -9.81 -11.82 3.80
C GLY A 5 -9.11 -11.21 5.02
N HIS A 6 -9.54 -11.63 6.22
CA HIS A 6 -8.87 -11.22 7.46
C HIS A 6 -7.47 -11.82 7.61
N LYS A 7 -7.16 -12.92 6.91
CA LYS A 7 -5.82 -13.51 6.92
C LYS A 7 -4.78 -12.54 6.37
N GLN A 8 -4.93 -12.06 5.13
CA GLN A 8 -3.94 -11.17 4.50
C GLN A 8 -3.85 -9.82 5.23
N LEU A 9 -4.96 -9.34 5.78
CA LEU A 9 -4.97 -8.11 6.58
C LEU A 9 -4.17 -8.28 7.87
N LYS A 10 -4.32 -9.40 8.57
CA LYS A 10 -3.50 -9.73 9.74
C LYS A 10 -2.04 -9.92 9.38
N ASP A 11 -1.74 -10.64 8.30
CA ASP A 11 -0.37 -10.90 7.87
C ASP A 11 0.34 -9.59 7.50
N ALA A 12 -0.32 -8.70 6.77
CA ALA A 12 0.20 -7.36 6.48
C ALA A 12 0.39 -6.51 7.75
N LEU A 13 -0.57 -6.54 8.69
CA LEU A 13 -0.47 -5.79 9.94
C LEU A 13 0.72 -6.27 10.80
N VAL A 14 0.94 -7.59 10.87
CA VAL A 14 2.08 -8.18 11.59
C VAL A 14 3.39 -7.74 10.96
N LYS A 15 3.51 -7.78 9.63
CA LYS A 15 4.71 -7.27 8.93
C LYS A 15 4.98 -5.80 9.22
N MET A 16 3.95 -4.95 9.16
CA MET A 16 4.10 -3.51 9.44
C MET A 16 4.50 -3.21 10.89
N CYS A 17 4.07 -4.03 11.86
CA CYS A 17 4.47 -3.86 13.25
C CYS A 17 5.92 -4.32 13.52
N GLY A 18 6.47 -5.20 12.68
CA GLY A 18 7.79 -5.78 12.86
C GLY A 18 7.94 -6.44 14.23
N GLU A 19 9.04 -6.13 14.93
CA GLU A 19 9.33 -6.64 16.27
C GLU A 19 8.47 -5.98 17.37
N ASN A 20 7.96 -4.76 17.12
CA ASN A 20 7.17 -4.03 18.10
C ASN A 20 5.67 -4.15 17.82
N GLY A 21 5.10 -5.27 18.27
CA GLY A 21 3.67 -5.55 18.16
C GLY A 21 2.75 -4.47 18.76
N SER A 22 3.23 -3.61 19.66
CA SER A 22 2.42 -2.57 20.30
C SER A 22 1.96 -1.48 19.32
N LYS A 23 2.64 -1.33 18.18
CA LYS A 23 2.31 -0.34 17.13
C LYS A 23 1.08 -0.71 16.29
N TRP A 24 0.46 -1.88 16.53
CA TRP A 24 -0.69 -2.33 15.74
C TRP A 24 -1.83 -1.32 15.69
N LYS A 25 -2.04 -0.54 16.76
CA LYS A 25 -3.08 0.50 16.82
C LYS A 25 -2.83 1.64 15.84
N GLU A 26 -1.56 1.97 15.60
CA GLU A 26 -1.14 3.02 14.68
C GLU A 26 -1.27 2.55 13.22
N TYR A 27 -0.88 1.31 12.93
CA TYR A 27 -0.91 0.77 11.57
C TYR A 27 -2.28 0.22 11.15
N LEU A 28 -3.15 -0.19 12.07
CA LEU A 28 -4.44 -0.79 11.73
C LEU A 28 -5.31 0.13 10.82
N PRO A 29 -5.47 1.44 11.10
CA PRO A 29 -6.21 2.33 10.20
C PRO A 29 -5.60 2.41 8.80
N ILE A 30 -4.27 2.37 8.70
CA ILE A 30 -3.55 2.52 7.44
C ILE A 30 -3.67 1.23 6.61
N VAL A 31 -3.45 0.07 7.23
CA VAL A 31 -3.57 -1.25 6.57
C VAL A 31 -5.02 -1.49 6.12
N THR A 32 -6.00 -1.12 6.95
CA THR A 32 -7.42 -1.24 6.57
C THR A 32 -7.80 -0.30 5.43
N LEU A 33 -7.23 0.91 5.38
CA LEU A 33 -7.38 1.80 4.23
C LEU A 33 -6.75 1.18 2.97
N ALA A 34 -5.49 0.70 3.08
CA ALA A 34 -4.80 0.03 1.98
C ALA A 34 -5.60 -1.14 1.41
N ASP A 35 -6.27 -1.92 2.25
CA ASP A 35 -7.13 -3.03 1.83
C ASP A 35 -8.37 -2.58 1.05
N ARG A 36 -9.00 -1.47 1.48
CA ARG A 36 -10.20 -0.93 0.84
C ARG A 36 -9.94 -0.30 -0.51
N ILE A 37 -8.75 0.25 -0.72
CA ILE A 37 -8.38 0.95 -1.96
C ILE A 37 -7.61 0.05 -2.93
N SER A 38 -7.21 -1.15 -2.50
CA SER A 38 -6.52 -2.12 -3.34
C SER A 38 -7.51 -2.99 -4.11
N THR A 39 -7.26 -3.15 -5.39
CA THR A 39 -8.06 -3.99 -6.28
C THR A 39 -8.05 -5.45 -5.83
N LYS A 40 -9.22 -6.08 -5.73
CA LYS A 40 -9.33 -7.49 -5.38
C LYS A 40 -9.30 -8.35 -6.64
N ARG A 41 -8.55 -9.45 -6.62
CA ARG A 41 -8.45 -10.40 -7.74
C ARG A 41 -9.80 -10.99 -8.16
N THR A 42 -10.71 -11.18 -7.20
CA THR A 42 -12.02 -11.81 -7.43
C THR A 42 -12.99 -10.93 -8.22
N THR A 43 -12.95 -9.62 -8.00
CA THR A 43 -13.91 -8.66 -8.60
C THR A 43 -13.25 -7.81 -9.67
N GLY A 44 -11.93 -7.68 -9.68
CA GLY A 44 -11.22 -6.72 -10.54
C GLY A 44 -11.38 -5.26 -10.09
N TYR A 45 -12.07 -5.02 -8.97
CA TYR A 45 -12.32 -3.69 -8.41
C TYR A 45 -11.89 -3.63 -6.94
N SER A 46 -11.54 -2.44 -6.46
CA SER A 46 -11.33 -2.21 -5.03
C SER A 46 -12.66 -2.17 -4.28
N PRO A 47 -12.70 -2.52 -2.99
CA PRO A 47 -13.91 -2.39 -2.17
C PRO A 47 -14.49 -0.96 -2.19
N PHE A 48 -13.63 0.06 -2.23
CA PHE A 48 -14.07 1.45 -2.36
C PHE A 48 -14.80 1.71 -3.68
N GLU A 49 -14.25 1.25 -4.81
CA GLU A 49 -14.88 1.41 -6.11
C GLU A 49 -16.25 0.73 -6.17
N ILE A 50 -16.39 -0.44 -5.55
CA ILE A 50 -17.68 -1.15 -5.49
C ILE A 50 -18.69 -0.35 -4.68
N GLN A 51 -18.27 0.24 -3.56
CA GLN A 51 -19.15 0.94 -2.64
C GLN A 51 -19.60 2.32 -3.16
N PHE A 52 -18.69 3.06 -3.80
CA PHE A 52 -18.90 4.44 -4.21
C PHE A 52 -19.04 4.61 -5.72
N VAL A 53 -18.83 3.55 -6.51
CA VAL A 53 -18.87 3.57 -7.98
C VAL A 53 -17.90 4.61 -8.56
N GLN A 54 -16.80 4.88 -7.85
CA GLN A 54 -15.80 5.87 -8.21
C GLN A 54 -14.39 5.35 -7.89
N LYS A 55 -13.43 5.68 -8.75
CA LYS A 55 -12.02 5.38 -8.53
C LYS A 55 -11.47 6.14 -7.32
N VAL A 56 -10.67 5.44 -6.52
CA VAL A 56 -9.88 6.08 -5.45
C VAL A 56 -8.74 6.85 -6.09
N VAL A 57 -8.64 8.13 -5.76
CA VAL A 57 -7.46 8.96 -6.06
C VAL A 57 -7.04 9.61 -4.76
N LEU A 58 -5.89 9.21 -4.20
CA LEU A 58 -5.33 9.85 -3.02
C LEU A 58 -4.46 11.04 -3.44
N PRO A 59 -4.30 12.08 -2.59
CA PRO A 59 -3.35 13.16 -2.86
C PRO A 59 -1.93 12.65 -3.13
N ILE A 60 -1.52 11.58 -2.45
CA ILE A 60 -0.23 10.93 -2.66
C ILE A 60 -0.12 10.23 -4.01
N ASP A 61 -1.23 9.85 -4.64
CA ASP A 61 -1.22 9.24 -5.98
C ASP A 61 -1.02 10.28 -7.09
N MET A 62 -1.28 11.57 -6.79
CA MET A 62 -1.07 12.69 -7.72
C MET A 62 0.41 13.11 -7.81
N GLU A 63 1.21 12.75 -6.80
CA GLU A 63 2.64 13.05 -6.76
C GLU A 63 3.41 11.98 -7.55
N THR A 64 3.98 12.34 -8.69
CA THR A 64 4.68 11.39 -9.59
C THR A 64 5.86 10.68 -8.92
N ASN A 65 6.50 11.32 -7.93
CA ASN A 65 7.65 10.76 -7.25
C ASN A 65 7.23 9.54 -6.40
N THR A 66 6.19 9.64 -5.57
CA THR A 66 5.81 8.53 -4.67
C THR A 66 5.35 7.26 -5.40
N TYR A 67 4.95 7.34 -6.68
CA TYR A 67 4.65 6.14 -7.47
C TYR A 67 5.89 5.31 -7.82
N LEU A 68 7.03 5.97 -8.06
CA LEU A 68 8.29 5.34 -8.45
C LEU A 68 9.08 4.78 -7.28
N ALA A 69 8.69 5.11 -6.04
CA ALA A 69 9.31 4.58 -4.84
C ALA A 69 9.21 3.04 -4.78
N ILE A 70 8.07 2.50 -5.23
CA ILE A 70 7.70 1.10 -5.06
C ILE A 70 8.03 0.29 -6.32
N GLU A 71 8.68 -0.85 -6.14
CA GLU A 71 8.98 -1.80 -7.21
C GLU A 71 7.83 -2.78 -7.40
N TRP A 72 6.78 -2.32 -8.10
CA TRP A 72 5.56 -3.09 -8.34
C TRP A 72 5.82 -4.48 -8.94
N ASN A 73 6.88 -4.65 -9.73
CA ASN A 73 7.26 -5.92 -10.36
C ASN A 73 7.70 -7.00 -9.35
N LYS A 74 8.13 -6.61 -8.14
CA LYS A 74 8.53 -7.55 -7.08
C LYS A 74 7.36 -8.01 -6.21
N ILE A 75 6.21 -7.34 -6.30
CA ILE A 75 5.04 -7.62 -5.48
C ILE A 75 4.27 -8.78 -6.10
N SER A 76 4.20 -9.88 -5.38
CA SER A 76 3.58 -11.12 -5.85
C SER A 76 2.34 -11.49 -5.03
N THR A 77 2.35 -11.18 -3.74
CA THR A 77 1.29 -11.53 -2.80
C THR A 77 0.42 -10.33 -2.42
N THR A 78 -0.80 -10.61 -1.93
CA THR A 78 -1.71 -9.55 -1.48
C THR A 78 -1.21 -8.88 -0.20
N GLU A 79 -0.60 -9.62 0.71
CA GLU A 79 0.03 -9.06 1.90
C GLU A 79 1.17 -8.08 1.55
N GLU A 80 2.05 -8.42 0.61
CA GLU A 80 3.10 -7.52 0.11
C GLU A 80 2.52 -6.27 -0.55
N LEU A 81 1.41 -6.43 -1.29
CA LEU A 81 0.71 -5.29 -1.88
C LEU A 81 0.17 -4.34 -0.79
N LEU A 82 -0.44 -4.90 0.25
CA LEU A 82 -0.97 -4.12 1.38
C LEU A 82 0.16 -3.44 2.15
N GLU A 83 1.26 -4.13 2.38
CA GLU A 83 2.47 -3.61 3.02
C GLU A 83 3.05 -2.43 2.23
N ALA A 84 3.36 -2.63 0.94
CA ALA A 84 3.92 -1.57 0.09
C ALA A 84 3.00 -0.34 0.02
N ARG A 85 1.68 -0.57 -0.04
CA ARG A 85 0.71 0.52 -0.05
C ARG A 85 0.57 1.20 1.31
N THR A 86 0.69 0.46 2.40
CA THR A 86 0.70 1.00 3.76
C THR A 86 1.94 1.88 3.98
N MET A 87 3.13 1.42 3.58
CA MET A 87 4.37 2.20 3.61
C MET A 87 4.22 3.50 2.80
N LYS A 88 3.65 3.42 1.58
CA LYS A 88 3.36 4.61 0.77
C LYS A 88 2.56 5.64 1.56
N ILE A 89 1.47 5.21 2.20
CA ILE A 89 0.54 6.11 2.91
C ILE A 89 1.15 6.63 4.21
N ALA A 90 1.86 5.79 4.96
CA ALA A 90 2.44 6.13 6.26
C ALA A 90 3.67 7.05 6.13
N GLU A 91 4.53 6.79 5.15
CA GLU A 91 5.86 7.38 5.02
C GLU A 91 5.96 8.23 3.74
N LYS A 92 4.99 9.12 3.54
CA LYS A 92 4.89 9.95 2.32
C LYS A 92 6.18 10.69 1.97
N GLU A 93 6.84 11.29 2.96
CA GLU A 93 8.04 12.12 2.74
C GLU A 93 9.27 11.26 2.38
N GLU A 94 9.49 10.16 3.11
CA GLU A 94 10.60 9.25 2.87
C GLU A 94 10.47 8.52 1.53
N THR A 95 9.26 8.05 1.20
CA THR A 95 8.97 7.46 -0.11
C THR A 95 9.17 8.46 -1.25
N GLY A 96 8.86 9.74 -1.05
CA GLY A 96 9.14 10.80 -2.00
C GLY A 96 10.63 11.01 -2.27
N LEU A 97 11.46 10.98 -1.24
CA LEU A 97 12.91 11.12 -1.35
C LEU A 97 13.55 9.92 -2.07
N ALA A 98 13.19 8.70 -1.68
CA ALA A 98 13.70 7.47 -2.30
C ALA A 98 13.36 7.42 -3.80
N ALA A 99 12.17 7.89 -4.18
CA ALA A 99 11.81 8.00 -5.57
C ALA A 99 12.59 9.06 -6.35
N ALA A 100 12.86 10.20 -5.72
CA ALA A 100 13.66 11.27 -6.33
C ALA A 100 15.09 10.79 -6.61
N GLU A 101 15.67 10.00 -5.71
CA GLU A 101 16.98 9.35 -5.90
C GLU A 101 16.96 8.37 -7.08
N LYS A 102 16.00 7.43 -7.10
CA LYS A 102 15.82 6.49 -8.22
C LYS A 102 15.67 7.19 -9.57
N LEU A 103 14.93 8.30 -9.61
CA LEU A 103 14.78 9.11 -10.81
C LEU A 103 16.10 9.75 -11.27
N ARG A 104 16.96 10.19 -10.34
CA ARG A 104 18.28 10.75 -10.68
C ARG A 104 19.19 9.68 -11.26
N ASP A 105 19.25 8.51 -10.64
CA ASP A 105 20.09 7.40 -11.09
C ASP A 105 19.67 6.90 -12.47
N SER A 106 18.36 6.78 -12.72
CA SER A 106 17.84 6.40 -14.03
C SER A 106 18.15 7.41 -15.13
N ARG A 107 18.37 8.69 -14.79
CA ARG A 107 18.71 9.76 -15.75
C ARG A 107 20.21 9.88 -16.02
N GLN A 108 21.05 9.31 -15.14
CA GLN A 108 22.50 9.28 -15.30
C GLN A 108 23.00 8.07 -16.10
N LYS A 109 22.15 7.05 -16.28
CA LYS A 109 22.36 5.94 -17.22
C LYS A 109 21.94 6.32 -18.63
#